data_AF-A0A8I1P4E7-F1
#
_entry.id   AF-A0A8I1P4E7-F1
#
_cell.length_a   1.000
_cell.length_b   1.000
_cell.length_c   1.000
_cell.angle_alpha   90.00
_cell.angle_beta   90.00
_cell.angle_gamma   90.00
#
_symmetry.space_group_name_H-M   'P 1'
#
loop_
_entity.id
_entity.type
_entity.pdbx_description
1 polymer ?
#
loop_
_entity_poly.entity_id
_entity_poly.type
_entity_poly.pdbx_seq_one_letter_code
_entity_poly.pdbx_strand_id
1 'polypeptide(L)'
;MLATDTWLRIFCGMMANAVLFGIGAVTVLSVPALVPHAKLLIPAVVVASLVLAPLAAVWIAPRMRLRNWGTEAWRRGDLISG
;
A
#
# COMPACT_ATOMS: atom_id res chain seq x y z
N MET A 1 5.26 10.33 -23.14
CA MET A 1 4.08 10.27 -22.26
C MET A 1 4.27 9.09 -21.33
N LEU A 2 4.44 9.30 -20.02
CA LEU A 2 4.47 8.19 -19.07
C LEU A 2 3.16 7.40 -19.20
N ALA A 3 3.24 6.08 -19.36
CA ALA A 3 2.06 5.23 -19.52
C ALA A 3 1.14 5.39 -18.30
N THR A 4 -0.18 5.49 -18.51
CA THR A 4 -1.20 5.66 -17.45
C THR A 4 -1.07 4.65 -16.30
N ASP A 5 -0.56 3.44 -16.61
CA ASP A 5 -0.26 2.40 -15.62
C ASP A 5 0.81 2.85 -14.60
N THR A 6 1.85 3.55 -15.07
CA THR A 6 2.92 4.07 -14.20
C THR A 6 2.37 5.13 -13.25
N TRP A 7 1.50 6.02 -13.74
CA TRP A 7 0.85 7.04 -12.91
C TRP A 7 -0.02 6.43 -11.81
N LEU A 8 -0.84 5.43 -12.15
CA LEU A 8 -1.66 4.70 -11.19
C LEU A 8 -0.82 4.03 -10.10
N ARG A 9 0.28 3.36 -10.48
CA ARG A 9 1.20 2.73 -9.52
C ARG A 9 1.86 3.76 -8.61
N ILE A 10 2.27 4.91 -9.13
CA ILE A 10 2.89 5.97 -8.34
C ILE A 10 1.91 6.51 -7.29
N PHE A 11 0.69 6.90 -7.71
CA PHE A 11 -0.31 7.42 -6.78
C PHE A 11 -0.76 6.38 -5.75
N CYS A 12 -1.03 5.16 -6.20
CA CYS A 12 -1.39 4.05 -5.30
C CYS A 12 -0.26 3.76 -4.31
N GLY A 13 1.00 3.77 -4.77
CA GLY A 13 2.18 3.57 -3.92
C GLY A 13 2.37 4.67 -2.88
N MET A 14 2.14 5.93 -3.23
CA MET A 14 2.21 7.03 -2.25
C MET A 14 1.16 6.86 -1.14
N MET A 15 -0.06 6.45 -1.49
CA MET A 15 -1.12 6.20 -0.50
C MET A 15 -0.82 4.96 0.35
N ALA A 16 -0.37 3.86 -0.27
CA ALA A 16 0.02 2.65 0.44
C ALA A 16 1.17 2.91 1.42
N ASN A 17 2.16 3.72 1.02
CA ASN A 17 3.27 4.13 1.89
C ASN A 17 2.77 4.87 3.13
N ALA A 18 1.84 5.81 2.97
CA ALA A 18 1.27 6.56 4.09
C ALA A 18 0.50 5.66 5.07
N VAL A 19 -0.28 4.70 4.55
CA VAL A 19 -1.03 3.74 5.38
C VAL A 19 -0.09 2.80 6.13
N LEU A 20 0.91 2.22 5.44
CA LEU A 20 1.90 1.34 6.05
C LEU A 20 2.71 2.06 7.13
N PHE A 21 3.15 3.29 6.85
CA PHE A 21 3.82 4.13 7.83
C PHE A 21 2.92 4.44 9.03
N GLY A 22 1.66 4.81 8.81
CA GLY A 22 0.71 5.08 9.88
C GLY A 22 0.52 3.88 10.80
N ILE A 23 0.30 2.68 10.24
CA ILE A 23 0.18 1.44 11.01
C ILE A 23 1.47 1.19 11.80
N GLY A 24 2.63 1.26 11.14
CA GLY A 24 3.92 1.04 11.80
C GLY A 24 4.19 2.04 12.93
N ALA A 25 3.97 3.33 12.70
CA ALA A 25 4.17 4.37 13.70
C ALA A 25 3.22 4.19 14.90
N VAL A 26 1.94 3.89 14.66
CA VAL A 26 0.98 3.59 15.73
C VAL A 26 1.44 2.37 16.53
N THR A 27 1.87 1.28 15.89
CA THR A 27 2.34 0.09 16.61
C THR A 27 3.56 0.37 17.49
N VAL A 28 4.53 1.17 17.02
CA VAL A 28 5.73 1.53 17.79
C VAL A 28 5.37 2.38 19.01
N LEU A 29 4.42 3.30 18.86
CA LEU A 29 4.05 4.25 19.91
C LEU A 29 3.02 3.69 20.90
N SER A 30 2.17 2.77 20.48
CA SER A 30 1.16 2.14 21.33
C SER A 30 1.73 1.07 22.25
N VAL A 31 2.89 0.47 21.92
CA VAL A 31 3.49 -0.58 22.74
C VAL A 31 4.61 0.01 23.62
N PRO A 32 4.44 0.06 24.96
CA PRO A 32 5.37 0.75 25.86
C PRO A 32 6.80 0.16 25.85
N ALA A 33 6.96 -1.13 25.53
CA ALA A 33 8.27 -1.76 25.38
C ALA A 33 9.06 -1.28 24.15
N LEU A 34 8.39 -0.72 23.12
CA LEU A 34 9.02 -0.25 21.89
C LEU A 34 9.40 1.23 21.95
N VAL A 35 8.81 2.00 22.88
CA VAL A 35 9.04 3.45 23.04
C VAL A 35 10.53 3.82 23.26
N PRO A 36 11.32 3.10 24.08
CA PRO A 36 12.74 3.40 24.25
C PRO A 36 13.54 3.27 22.95
N HIS A 37 13.04 2.47 21.99
CA HIS A 37 13.69 2.20 20.71
C HIS A 37 13.06 3.02 19.57
N ALA A 38 12.08 3.88 19.86
CA ALA A 38 11.36 4.65 18.85
C ALA A 38 12.29 5.48 17.94
N LYS A 39 13.42 5.97 18.48
CA LYS A 39 14.44 6.70 17.70
C LYS A 39 15.03 5.87 16.55
N LEU A 40 15.11 4.55 16.71
CA LEU A 40 15.59 3.61 15.68
C LEU A 40 14.42 2.99 14.90
N LEU A 41 13.33 2.65 15.59
CA LEU A 41 12.19 1.96 15.01
C LEU A 41 11.39 2.85 14.04
N ILE A 42 11.22 4.15 14.32
CA ILE A 42 10.48 5.03 13.43
C ILE A 42 11.19 5.17 12.07
N PRO A 43 12.50 5.47 12.00
CA PRO A 43 13.22 5.44 10.72
C PRO A 43 13.18 4.06 10.04
N ALA A 44 13.27 2.96 10.80
CA ALA A 44 13.17 1.62 10.24
C ALA A 44 11.78 1.37 9.60
N VAL A 45 10.70 1.83 10.24
CA VAL A 45 9.33 1.78 9.70
C VAL A 45 9.23 2.60 8.41
N VAL A 46 9.84 3.79 8.36
CA VAL A 46 9.85 4.62 7.13
C VAL A 46 10.50 3.84 5.97
N VAL A 47 11.67 3.26 6.19
CA VAL A 47 12.38 2.48 5.16
C VAL A 47 11.56 1.25 4.75
N ALA A 48 10.99 0.54 5.73
CA ALA A 48 10.14 -0.61 5.46
C ALA A 48 8.90 -0.23 4.62
N SER A 49 8.21 0.86 4.96
CA SER A 49 7.06 1.37 4.21
C SER A 49 7.44 1.77 2.78
N LEU A 50 8.58 2.43 2.59
CA LEU A 50 9.06 2.81 1.26
C LEU A 50 9.36 1.60 0.36
N VAL A 51 9.81 0.48 0.94
CA VAL A 51 10.07 -0.76 0.20
C VAL A 51 8.78 -1.54 -0.06
N LEU A 52 7.89 -1.62 0.93
CA LEU A 52 6.65 -2.39 0.84
C LEU A 52 5.57 -1.70 -0.02
N ALA A 53 5.53 -0.37 -0.02
CA ALA A 53 4.55 0.41 -0.76
C ALA A 53 4.54 0.18 -2.28
N PRO A 54 5.68 0.22 -3.02
CA PRO A 54 5.68 -0.05 -4.45
C PRO A 54 5.30 -1.51 -4.75
N LEU A 55 5.68 -2.46 -3.88
CA LEU A 55 5.27 -3.86 -4.01
C LEU A 55 3.75 -4.01 -3.90
N ALA A 56 3.13 -3.38 -2.90
CA ALA A 56 1.68 -3.35 -2.77
C ALA A 56 1.00 -2.66 -3.97
N ALA A 57 1.56 -1.55 -4.45
CA ALA A 57 1.00 -0.80 -5.56
C ALA A 57 1.00 -1.57 -6.89
N VAL A 58 2.02 -2.39 -7.17
CA VAL A 58 2.05 -3.23 -8.38
C VAL A 58 0.93 -4.26 -8.39
N TRP A 59 0.53 -4.76 -7.22
CA TRP A 59 -0.58 -5.71 -7.08
C TRP A 59 -1.95 -5.02 -7.13
N ILE A 60 -2.08 -3.83 -6.57
CA ILE A 60 -3.35 -3.09 -6.45
C ILE A 60 -3.67 -2.30 -7.72
N ALA A 61 -2.71 -1.57 -8.30
CA ALA A 61 -2.93 -0.64 -9.41
C ALA A 61 -3.57 -1.26 -10.68
N PRO A 62 -3.24 -2.51 -11.10
CA PRO A 62 -3.91 -3.13 -12.24
C PRO A 62 -5.41 -3.30 -12.00
N ARG A 63 -5.82 -3.57 -10.75
CA ARG A 63 -7.23 -3.72 -10.39
C ARG A 63 -7.99 -2.40 -10.40
N MET A 64 -7.33 -1.25 -10.34
CA MET A 64 -8.02 0.06 -10.41
C MET A 64 -8.46 0.42 -11.84
N ARG A 65 -8.11 -0.39 -12.84
CA ARG A 65 -8.43 -0.13 -14.25
C ARG A 65 -9.83 -0.65 -14.59
N LEU A 66 -10.68 0.23 -15.09
CA LEU A 66 -12.00 -0.12 -15.66
C LEU A 66 -11.92 -1.24 -16.71
N ARG A 67 -10.83 -1.30 -17.49
CA ARG A 67 -10.60 -2.38 -18.48
C ARG A 67 -10.55 -3.78 -17.84
N ASN A 68 -10.14 -3.89 -16.59
CA ASN A 68 -10.04 -5.17 -15.89
C ASN A 68 -11.37 -5.57 -15.22
N TRP A 69 -12.37 -4.67 -15.21
CA TRP A 69 -13.68 -4.85 -14.60
C TRP A 69 -14.80 -4.73 -15.64
N GLY A 70 -14.76 -5.55 -16.69
CA GLY A 70 -15.88 -5.69 -17.63
C GLY A 70 -17.09 -6.35 -16.96
N THR A 71 -18.29 -6.20 -17.55
CA THR A 71 -19.56 -6.76 -17.05
C THR A 71 -19.48 -8.27 -16.75
N GLU A 72 -18.71 -9.00 -17.55
CA GLU A 72 -18.48 -10.44 -17.40
C GLU A 72 -17.45 -10.79 -16.30
N ALA A 73 -16.50 -9.90 -16.01
CA ALA A 73 -15.56 -10.05 -14.90
C ALA A 73 -16.22 -9.69 -13.56
N TRP A 74 -17.08 -8.66 -13.57
CA TRP A 74 -17.89 -8.25 -12.43
C TRP A 74 -18.90 -9.33 -12.03
N ARG A 75 -19.58 -9.96 -13.01
CA ARG A 75 -20.51 -11.09 -12.75
C ARG A 75 -19.84 -12.37 -12.24
N ARG A 76 -18.54 -12.56 -12.53
CA ARG A 76 -17.81 -13.76 -12.12
C ARG A 76 -17.53 -13.78 -10.61
N GLY A 77 -17.64 -12.61 -9.95
CA GLY A 77 -17.14 -12.41 -8.60
C GLY A 77 -15.61 -12.50 -8.58
N ASP A 78 -14.98 -11.85 -7.60
CA ASP A 78 -13.61 -12.16 -7.23
C ASP A 78 -13.58 -12.65 -5.79
N LEU A 79 -12.47 -13.27 -5.39
CA LEU A 79 -12.25 -13.82 -4.04
C LEU A 79 -12.44 -12.77 -2.91
N ILE A 80 -12.58 -11.49 -3.24
CA ILE A 80 -12.69 -10.36 -2.32
C ILE A 80 -14.12 -9.80 -2.29
N SER A 81 -14.79 -9.74 -3.45
CA SER A 81 -16.11 -9.12 -3.62
C SER A 81 -17.27 -10.10 -3.39
N GLY A 82 -16.99 -11.41 -3.39
CA GLY A 82 -18.00 -12.46 -3.17
C GLY A 82 -18.80 -12.79 -4.42
#